data_AF-A0A1H0XPL8-F1
#
_entry.id   AF-A0A1H0XPL8-F1
#
_cell.length_a   1.000
_cell.length_b   1.000
_cell.length_c   1.000
_cell.angle_alpha   90.00
_cell.angle_beta   90.00
_cell.angle_gamma   90.00
#
_symmetry.space_group_name_H-M   'P 1'
#
loop_
_entity.id
_entity.type
_entity.pdbx_description
1 polymer ?
#
loop_
_entity_poly.entity_id
_entity_poly.type
_entity_poly.pdbx_seq_one_letter_code
_entity_poly.pdbx_strand_id
1 'polypeptide(L)' 'MIETLLITTLIIAICMAFLLVKVLLKRNGEFSSQHIHDSQAMKDRGIHCVMDQDRELRTKSPFAVSEK' A
#
# COMPACT_ATOMS: atom_id res chain seq x y z
N MET A 1 2.42 -35.53 11.18
CA MET A 1 1.79 -34.83 10.04
C MET A 1 0.57 -34.02 10.46
N ILE A 2 -0.39 -34.59 11.19
CA ILE A 2 -1.58 -33.84 11.64
C ILE A 2 -1.20 -32.73 12.64
N GLU A 3 -0.33 -33.02 13.60
CA GLU A 3 0.14 -32.01 14.58
C GLU A 3 0.81 -30.80 13.90
N THR A 4 1.69 -31.06 12.93
CA THR A 4 2.34 -30.00 12.14
C THR A 4 1.33 -29.17 11.37
N LEU A 5 0.29 -29.79 10.80
CA LEU A 5 -0.77 -29.07 10.11
C LEU A 5 -1.61 -28.21 11.06
N LEU A 6 -1.95 -28.72 12.25
CA LEU A 6 -2.70 -27.95 13.25
C LEU A 6 -1.91 -26.73 13.71
N ILE A 7 -0.61 -26.88 13.97
CA ILE A 7 0.25 -25.77 14.38
C ILE A 7 0.37 -24.73 13.26
N THR A 8 0.59 -25.15 12.01
CA THR A 8 0.70 -24.18 10.90
C THR A 8 -0.61 -23.45 10.64
N THR A 9 -1.76 -24.14 10.67
CA THR A 9 -3.07 -23.50 10.52
C THR A 9 -3.35 -22.51 11.67
N LEU A 10 -3.00 -22.85 12.91
CA LEU A 10 -3.13 -21.96 14.06
C LEU A 10 -2.32 -20.67 13.86
N ILE A 11 -1.07 -20.79 13.41
CA ILE A 11 -0.20 -19.63 13.16
C ILE A 11 -0.81 -18.73 12.07
N ILE A 12 -1.26 -19.31 10.96
CA ILE A 12 -1.89 -18.55 9.86
C ILE A 12 -3.14 -17.81 10.36
N ALA A 13 -3.97 -18.48 11.17
CA ALA A 13 -5.16 -17.86 11.75
C ALA A 13 -4.83 -16.65 12.63
N ILE A 14 -3.79 -16.74 13.45
CA ILE A 14 -3.31 -15.62 14.29
C ILE A 14 -2.80 -14.46 13.41
N CYS A 15 -2.01 -14.75 12.38
CA CYS A 15 -1.53 -13.74 11.44
C CYS A 15 -2.67 -13.01 10.73
N MET A 16 -3.69 -13.76 10.27
CA MET A 16 -4.88 -13.18 9.64
C MET A 16 -5.69 -12.31 10.61
N ALA A 17 -5.83 -12.75 11.86
CA ALA A 17 -6.50 -11.95 12.89
C ALA A 17 -5.80 -10.61 13.11
N PHE A 18 -4.46 -10.59 13.21
CA PHE A 18 -3.70 -9.34 13.35
C PHE A 18 -3.77 -8.46 12.11
N LEU A 19 -3.71 -9.03 10.90
CA LEU A 19 -3.86 -8.28 9.65
C LEU A 19 -5.24 -7.60 9.56
N LEU A 20 -6.28 -8.25 10.09
CA LEU A 20 -7.66 -7.78 10.09
C LEU A 20 -8.07 -7.00 11.34
N VAL A 21 -7.17 -6.72 12.29
CA VAL A 21 -7.49 -6.06 13.57
C VAL A 21 -8.32 -4.78 13.39
N LYS A 22 -7.98 -3.95 12.39
CA LYS A 22 -8.69 -2.70 12.12
C LYS A 22 -10.10 -2.93 11.57
N VAL A 23 -10.29 -3.98 10.78
CA VAL A 23 -11.58 -4.37 10.18
C VAL A 23 -12.50 -4.97 11.23
N LEU A 24 -11.95 -5.82 12.12
CA LEU A 24 -12.71 -6.52 13.15
C LEU A 24 -13.07 -5.63 14.35
N LEU A 25 -12.18 -4.73 14.78
CA LEU A 25 -12.38 -3.93 15.99
C LEU A 25 -13.05 -2.57 15.75
N LYS A 26 -13.02 -2.03 14.53
CA LYS A 26 -13.67 -0.75 14.21
C LYS A 26 -15.01 -0.97 13.52
N ARG A 27 -16.04 -0.23 13.94
CA ARG A 27 -17.32 -0.16 13.23
C ARG A 27 -17.06 0.50 11.87
N ASN A 28 -17.34 -0.22 10.78
CA ASN A 28 -16.96 0.11 9.39
C ASN A 28 -15.43 0.15 9.17
N GLY A 29 -14.69 -0.77 9.78
CA GLY A 29 -13.25 -0.87 9.58
C GLY A 29 -12.90 -1.26 8.13
N GLU A 30 -12.13 -0.41 7.47
CA GLU A 30 -11.59 -0.66 6.13
C GLU A 30 -10.09 -0.96 6.21
N PHE A 31 -9.58 -1.62 5.18
CA PHE A 31 -8.14 -1.68 4.97
C PHE A 31 -7.60 -0.29 4.67
N SER A 32 -6.44 0.04 5.25
CA SER A 32 -5.73 1.25 4.82
C SER A 32 -5.40 1.14 3.35
N SER A 33 -5.69 2.19 2.60
CA SER A 33 -5.31 2.29 1.20
C SER A 33 -3.80 2.08 1.05
N GLN A 34 -3.44 1.11 0.20
CA GLN A 34 -2.06 0.87 -0.22
C GLN A 34 -1.59 1.91 -1.26
N HIS A 35 -2.50 2.78 -1.70
CA HIS A 35 -2.23 3.79 -2.70
C HIS A 35 -1.56 5.00 -2.04
N ILE A 36 -0.37 5.37 -2.53
CA ILE A 36 0.43 6.48 -1.97
C ILE A 36 -0.36 7.79 -1.99
N HIS A 37 -1.20 8.00 -3.01
CA HIS A 37 -1.99 9.22 -3.16
C HIS A 37 -3.13 9.35 -2.12
N ASP A 38 -3.48 8.28 -1.42
CA ASP A 38 -4.56 8.33 -0.42
C ASP A 38 -3.99 8.55 0.99
N SER A 39 -2.67 8.48 1.15
CA SER A 39 -1.99 8.70 2.41
C SER A 39 -1.71 10.18 2.63
N GLN A 40 -2.43 10.81 3.56
CA GLN A 40 -2.18 12.19 3.98
C GLN A 40 -0.72 12.37 4.46
N ALA A 41 -0.19 11.41 5.21
CA ALA A 41 1.18 11.47 5.71
C ALA A 41 2.24 11.46 4.59
N MET A 42 1.96 10.84 3.44
CA MET A 42 2.86 10.90 2.28
C MET A 42 2.74 12.24 1.54
N LYS A 43 1.51 12.78 1.43
CA LYS A 43 1.26 14.12 0.90
C LYS A 43 1.98 15.20 1.70
N ASP A 44 1.92 15.13 3.03
CA ASP A 44 2.58 16.09 3.92
C ASP A 44 4.12 16.08 3.75
N ARG A 45 4.68 14.96 3.28
CA ARG A 45 6.11 14.81 2.95
C ARG A 45 6.44 15.23 1.51
N GLY A 46 5.46 15.66 0.72
CA GLY A 46 5.61 15.96 -0.71
C GLY A 46 5.78 14.72 -1.61
N ILE A 47 5.60 13.52 -1.06
CA ILE A 47 5.79 12.26 -1.78
C ILE A 47 4.48 11.92 -2.51
N HIS A 48 4.55 11.78 -3.83
CA HIS A 48 3.41 11.46 -4.69
C HIS A 48 3.77 10.35 -5.69
N CYS A 49 2.98 10.14 -6.75
CA CYS A 49 3.22 9.04 -7.69
C CYS A 49 4.65 9.11 -8.27
N VAL A 50 5.34 7.98 -8.35
CA VAL A 50 6.71 7.92 -8.88
C VAL A 50 6.77 8.41 -10.33
N MET A 51 5.71 8.21 -11.11
CA MET A 51 5.62 8.66 -12.51
C MET A 51 5.58 10.18 -12.61
N ASP A 52 4.88 10.82 -11.68
CA ASP A 52 4.76 12.27 -11.62
C ASP A 52 6.05 12.89 -11.08
N GLN A 53 6.63 12.32 -10.01
CA GLN A 53 7.94 12.73 -9.50
C GLN A 53 9.03 12.61 -10.57
N ASP A 54 9.04 11.50 -11.32
CA ASP A 54 9.97 11.31 -12.42
C ASP A 54 9.73 12.35 -13.53
N ARG A 55 8.47 12.64 -13.87
CA ARG A 55 8.11 13.70 -14.84
C ARG A 55 8.56 15.08 -14.38
N GLU A 56 8.45 15.41 -13.10
CA GLU A 56 8.88 16.69 -12.53
C GLU A 56 10.41 16.86 -12.56
N LEU A 57 11.14 15.77 -12.33
CA LEU A 57 12.61 15.76 -12.33
C LEU A 57 13.22 15.69 -13.74
N ARG A 58 12.43 15.30 -14.75
CA ARG A 58 12.89 15.29 -16.14
C ARG A 58 13.20 16.70 -16.63
N THR A 59 14.43 16.90 -17.09
CA THR A 59 14.81 18.08 -17.87
C THR A 59 14.06 18.07 -19.21
N LYS A 60 13.51 19.23 -19.59
CA LYS A 60 12.80 19.37 -20.87
C LYS A 60 13.79 19.17 -22.02
N SER A 61 13.65 18.05 -22.73
CA SER A 61 14.42 17.81 -23.95
C SER A 61 13.88 18.68 -25.09
N PRO A 62 14.73 19.38 -25.84
CA PRO A 62 14.31 20.10 -27.05
C PRO A 62 13.84 19.15 -28.16
N PHE A 63 14.12 17.85 -28.05
CA PHE A 63 13.67 16.80 -28.96
C PHE A 63 12.47 16.01 -28.40
N ALA A 64 11.87 16.43 -27.29
CA ALA A 64 10.72 15.74 -26.72
C ALA A 64 9.53 15.78 -27.68
N VAL A 65 9.00 14.61 -28.03
CA VAL A 65 7.77 14.48 -28.82
C VAL A 65 6.58 14.62 -27.88
N SER A 66 5.55 15.38 -28.30
CA SER A 66 4.32 15.51 -27.51
C SER A 66 3.56 14.18 -27.51
N GLU A 67 3.70 13.39 -26.45
CA GLU A 67 2.79 12.27 -26.17
C GLU A 67 1.43 12.85 -25.75
N LYS A 68 0.37 12.39 -26.43
CA LYS A 68 -0.99 12.93 -26.36
C LYS A 68 -1.87 12.08 -25.46
#